data_AF-A0A1A9NQY5-F1
#
_entry.id   AF-A0A1A9NQY5-F1
#
_cell.length_a   1.000
_cell.length_b   1.000
_cell.length_c   1.000
_cell.angle_alpha   90.00
_cell.angle_beta   90.00
_cell.angle_gamma   90.00
#
_symmetry.space_group_name_H-M   'P 1'
#
loop_
_entity.id
_entity.type
_entity.pdbx_description
1 polymer ?
#
loop_
_entity_poly.entity_id
_entity_poly.type
_entity_poly.pdbx_seq_one_letter_code
_entity_poly.pdbx_strand_id
1 'polypeptide(L)' 'MMREVERSIAAFPGTIPEQVRMWDAKVVSRMVQHPSAFEEFKAGNDITKWHIYMSLRLKPTAF' A
#
# COMPACT_ATOMS: atom_id res chain seq x y z
N MET A 1 -11.27 -3.79 6.40
CA MET A 1 -10.48 -3.38 5.22
C MET A 1 -9.36 -2.41 5.57
N MET A 2 -9.61 -1.14 5.91
CA MET A 2 -8.54 -0.15 6.14
C MET A 2 -7.46 -0.56 7.17
N ARG A 3 -7.86 -1.08 8.34
CA ARG A 3 -6.91 -1.58 9.37
C ARG A 3 -6.11 -2.81 8.96
N GLU A 4 -6.56 -3.54 7.94
CA GLU A 4 -5.84 -4.70 7.39
C GLU A 4 -4.76 -4.21 6.43
N VAL A 5 -5.13 -3.31 5.51
CA VAL A 5 -4.22 -2.61 4.60
C VAL A 5 -3.08 -1.93 5.37
N GLU A 6 -3.40 -1.16 6.42
CA GLU A 6 -2.39 -0.51 7.26
C GLU A 6 -1.40 -1.50 7.87
N ARG A 7 -1.87 -2.65 8.36
CA ARG A 7 -1.02 -3.69 8.94
C ARG A 7 -0.14 -4.37 7.90
N SER A 8 -0.68 -4.65 6.72
CA SER A 8 0.10 -5.23 5.62
C SER A 8 1.17 -4.28 5.09
N ILE A 9 0.87 -2.97 5.01
CA ILE A 9 1.86 -1.96 4.63
C ILE A 9 2.91 -1.80 5.73
N ALA A 10 2.52 -1.76 7.00
CA ALA A 10 3.45 -1.65 8.13
C ALA A 10 4.44 -2.84 8.23
N ALA A 11 4.06 -4.01 7.71
CA ALA A 11 4.93 -5.18 7.64
C ALA A 11 5.87 -5.19 6.42
N PHE A 12 5.73 -4.21 5.51
CA PHE A 12 6.50 -4.14 4.28
C PHE A 12 7.85 -3.44 4.50
N PRO A 13 8.98 -4.03 4.06
CA PRO A 13 10.31 -3.43 4.21
C PRO A 13 10.38 -2.03 3.57
N GLY A 14 10.89 -1.06 4.32
CA GLY A 14 11.03 0.33 3.86
C GLY A 14 9.87 1.26 4.27
N THR A 15 8.87 0.74 5.00
CA THR A 15 7.87 1.57 5.67
C THR A 15 8.26 1.85 7.12
N ILE A 16 7.71 2.92 7.71
CA ILE A 16 7.80 3.18 9.14
C ILE A 16 6.44 2.82 9.75
N PRO A 17 6.33 1.68 10.46
CA PRO A 17 5.06 1.11 10.91
C PRO A 17 4.13 2.10 11.62
N GLU A 18 4.69 2.92 12.50
CA GLU A 18 3.94 3.91 13.30
C GLU A 18 3.48 5.11 12.47
N GLN A 19 4.12 5.36 11.32
CA GLN A 19 3.87 6.50 10.45
C GLN A 19 3.06 6.15 9.21
N VAL A 20 2.69 4.87 8.98
CA VAL A 20 1.95 4.42 7.78
C VAL A 20 0.68 5.25 7.55
N ARG A 21 -0.05 5.58 8.62
CA ARG A 21 -1.26 6.42 8.51
C ARG A 21 -1.00 7.83 8.00
N MET A 22 0.20 8.35 8.22
CA MET A 22 0.55 9.74 7.91
C MET A 22 1.31 9.82 6.58
N TRP A 23 2.30 8.94 6.39
CA TRP A 23 3.21 8.99 5.24
C TRP A 23 2.69 8.18 4.04
N ASP A 24 1.91 7.13 4.31
CA ASP A 24 1.35 6.22 3.32
C ASP A 24 -0.17 6.34 3.18
N ALA A 25 -0.78 7.40 3.71
CA ALA A 25 -2.22 7.65 3.67
C ALA A 25 -2.81 7.48 2.26
N LYS A 26 -2.09 7.96 1.23
CA LYS A 26 -2.48 7.82 -0.18
C LYS A 26 -2.46 6.36 -0.66
N VAL A 27 -1.45 5.60 -0.26
CA VAL A 27 -1.32 4.17 -0.61
C VAL A 27 -2.44 3.38 0.08
N VAL A 28 -2.65 3.61 1.38
CA VAL A 28 -3.73 3.00 2.16
C VAL A 28 -5.09 3.28 1.52
N SER A 29 -5.38 4.55 1.21
CA SER A 29 -6.63 4.96 0.57
C SER A 29 -6.84 4.26 -0.77
N ARG A 30 -5.82 4.22 -1.63
CA ARG A 30 -5.91 3.56 -2.94
C ARG A 30 -6.06 2.04 -2.84
N MET A 31 -5.39 1.38 -1.89
CA MET A 31 -5.57 -0.05 -1.66
C MET A 31 -6.97 -0.38 -1.12
N VAL A 32 -7.56 0.51 -0.30
CA VAL A 32 -8.95 0.36 0.14
C VAL A 32 -9.94 0.55 -1.02
N GLN A 33 -9.67 1.51 -1.92
CA GLN A 33 -10.49 1.78 -3.11
C GLN A 33 -10.33 0.71 -4.21
N HIS A 34 -9.19 0.02 -4.26
CA HIS A 34 -8.88 -1.02 -5.23
C HIS A 34 -8.50 -2.34 -4.54
N PRO A 35 -9.49 -3.15 -4.10
CA PRO A 35 -9.26 -4.40 -3.37
C PRO A 35 -8.39 -5.40 -4.14
N SER A 36 -8.46 -5.43 -5.48
CA SER A 36 -7.61 -6.28 -6.32
C SER A 36 -6.13 -5.96 -6.16
N ALA A 37 -5.76 -4.67 -6.09
CA ALA A 37 -4.38 -4.27 -5.84
C ALA A 37 -3.90 -4.67 -4.44
N PHE A 38 -4.81 -4.71 -3.46
CA PHE A 38 -4.49 -5.19 -2.13
C PHE A 38 -4.30 -6.72 -2.08
N GLU A 39 -5.13 -7.48 -2.79
CA GLU A 39 -4.95 -8.94 -2.90
C GLU A 39 -3.65 -9.30 -3.63
N GLU A 40 -3.33 -8.61 -4.73
CA GLU A 40 -2.04 -8.75 -5.43
C GLU A 40 -0.85 -8.37 -4.52
N PHE A 41 -0.99 -7.33 -3.71
CA PHE A 41 0.02 -6.94 -2.73
C PHE A 41 0.22 -8.03 -1.66
N LYS A 42 -0.84 -8.64 -1.15
CA LYS A 42 -0.73 -9.73 -0.16
C LYS A 42 -0.07 -10.98 -0.74
N ALA A 43 -0.45 -11.37 -1.96
CA ALA A 43 0.05 -12.56 -2.62
C ALA A 43 1.45 -12.40 -3.25
N GLY A 44 1.87 -11.16 -3.51
CA GLY A 44 3.13 -10.85 -4.18
C GLY A 44 4.38 -11.12 -3.35
N ASN A 45 5.50 -11.38 -4.03
CA ASN A 45 6.83 -11.31 -3.41
C ASN A 45 7.24 -9.84 -3.15
N ASP A 46 8.39 -9.63 -2.51
CA ASP A 46 8.83 -8.28 -2.12
C ASP A 46 9.00 -7.32 -3.31
N ILE A 47 9.41 -7.82 -4.48
CA ILE A 47 9.54 -7.02 -5.70
C ILE A 47 8.16 -6.58 -6.20
N THR A 48 7.20 -7.50 -6.25
CA THR A 48 5.81 -7.20 -6.64
C THR A 48 5.19 -6.19 -5.67
N LYS A 49 5.36 -6.42 -4.36
CA LYS A 49 4.90 -5.50 -3.31
C LYS A 49 5.49 -4.11 -3.47
N TRP A 50 6.80 -4.02 -3.72
CA TRP A 50 7.50 -2.75 -3.96
C TRP A 50 6.92 -2.02 -5.16
N HIS A 51 6.74 -2.70 -6.29
CA HIS A 51 6.17 -2.08 -7.49
C HIS A 51 4.75 -1.59 -7.26
N ILE A 52 3.88 -2.38 -6.63
CA ILE A 52 2.52 -1.98 -6.31
C ILE A 52 2.55 -0.75 -5.39
N TYR A 53 3.28 -0.84 -4.27
CA TYR A 53 3.43 0.25 -3.31
C TYR A 53 3.91 1.56 -3.97
N MET A 54 5.01 1.50 -4.75
CA MET A 54 5.57 2.66 -5.43
C MET A 54 4.64 3.21 -6.51
N SER A 55 3.93 2.34 -7.25
CA SER A 55 2.96 2.78 -8.24
C SER A 55 1.80 3.55 -7.60
N LEU A 56 1.32 3.11 -6.43
CA LEU A 56 0.25 3.77 -5.70
C LEU A 56 0.73 5.06 -5.04
N ARG A 57 1.97 5.10 -4.56
CA ARG A 57 2.59 6.28 -3.93
C ARG A 57 2.85 7.38 -4.96
N LEU A 58 3.53 7.03 -6.07
CA LEU A 58 4.03 7.98 -7.05
C LEU A 58 3.04 8.36 -8.15
N LYS A 59 2.06 7.51 -8.51
CA LYS A 59 1.12 7.88 -9.60
C LYS A 59 0.43 9.21 -9.27
N PRO A 60 0.53 10.23 -10.14
CA PRO A 60 -0.29 11.43 -10.03
C PRO A 60 -1.76 10.99 -9.99
N THR A 61 -2.57 11.65 -9.18
CA THR A 61 -4.03 11.52 -9.26
C THR A 61 -4.46 12.06 -10.61
N ALA A 62 -4.54 11.19 -11.62
CA ALA A 62 -5.34 11.44 -12.81
C ALA A 62 -6.74 10.93 -12.48
N PHE A 63 -7.67 11.86 -12.27
CA PHE A 63 -9.10 11.64 -12.36
C PHE A 63 -9.54 12.15 -13.73
#